data_AF-X0TQQ0-F1
#
_entry.id   AF-X0TQQ0-F1
#
_cell.length_a   1.000
_cell.length_b   1.000
_cell.length_c   1.000
_cell.angle_alpha   90.00
_cell.angle_beta   90.00
_cell.angle_gamma   90.00
#
_symmetry.space_group_name_H-M   'P 1'
#
loop_
_entity.id
_entity.type
_entity.pdbx_description
1 polymer ?
#
loop_
_entity_poly.entity_id
_entity_poly.type
_entity_poly.pdbx_seq_one_letter_code
_entity_poly.pdbx_strand_id
1 'polypeptide(L)'
;LDQDLDTTKPHGKLMLSMLGACAEYGRSMLRERQAEGIKRYQDRLARDGRKPGPEPHGKEREIKKLRKSGKMIREIMAQTGLSKASVYRALDR
;
A
#
# COMPACT_ATOMS: atom_id res chain seq x y z
N LEU A 1 -24.27 -13.76 -34.94
CA LEU A 1 -24.35 -14.61 -33.73
C LEU A 1 -24.78 -13.70 -32.60
N ASP A 2 -26.08 -13.51 -32.47
CA ASP A 2 -26.64 -12.78 -31.33
C ASP A 2 -26.75 -13.79 -30.20
N GLN A 3 -25.92 -13.65 -29.17
CA GLN A 3 -26.01 -14.48 -27.96
C GLN A 3 -27.10 -13.87 -27.09
N ASP A 4 -28.35 -14.03 -27.50
CA ASP A 4 -29.51 -13.60 -26.73
C ASP A 4 -29.62 -14.53 -25.50
N LEU A 5 -28.89 -14.17 -24.45
CA LEU A 5 -28.83 -14.93 -23.21
C LEU A 5 -30.07 -14.62 -22.38
N ASP A 6 -31.18 -15.27 -22.71
CA ASP A 6 -32.44 -15.16 -21.99
C ASP A 6 -32.36 -15.89 -20.63
N THR A 7 -32.05 -15.13 -19.59
CA THR A 7 -31.91 -15.61 -18.20
C THR A 7 -33.23 -16.04 -17.55
N THR A 8 -34.37 -15.90 -18.23
CA THR A 8 -35.65 -16.42 -17.75
C THR A 8 -35.83 -17.90 -18.08
N LYS A 9 -35.16 -18.40 -19.14
CA LYS A 9 -35.22 -19.79 -19.58
C LYS A 9 -34.26 -20.70 -18.81
N PRO A 10 -34.56 -22.02 -18.68
CA PRO A 10 -33.70 -22.95 -17.98
C PRO A 10 -32.24 -22.97 -18.45
N HIS A 11 -32.00 -22.88 -19.77
CA HIS A 11 -30.64 -22.86 -20.33
C HIS A 11 -29.88 -21.56 -19.99
N GLY A 12 -30.54 -20.40 -20.04
CA GLY A 12 -29.92 -19.11 -19.69
C GLY A 12 -29.58 -19.01 -18.20
N LYS A 13 -30.43 -19.58 -17.33
CA LYS A 13 -30.13 -19.73 -15.90
C LYS A 13 -28.89 -20.61 -15.67
N LEU A 14 -28.80 -21.75 -16.36
CA LEU A 14 -27.64 -22.64 -16.27
C LEU A 14 -26.35 -21.93 -16.69
N MET A 15 -26.36 -21.23 -17.83
CA MET A 15 -25.19 -20.48 -18.31
C MET A 15 -24.80 -19.36 -17.35
N LEU A 16 -25.78 -18.62 -16.80
CA LEU A 16 -25.53 -17.60 -15.79
C LEU A 16 -24.88 -18.19 -14.53
N SER A 17 -25.37 -19.33 -14.03
CA SER A 17 -24.79 -20.02 -12.89
C SER A 17 -23.36 -20.50 -13.16
N MET A 18 -23.09 -21.04 -14.34
CA MET A 18 -21.74 -21.46 -14.74
C MET A 18 -20.78 -20.27 -14.81
N LEU A 19 -21.21 -19.15 -15.40
CA LEU A 19 -20.43 -17.92 -15.43
C LEU A 19 -20.14 -17.38 -14.03
N GLY A 20 -21.12 -17.43 -13.13
CA GLY A 20 -20.94 -17.10 -11.72
C GLY A 20 -19.89 -17.98 -11.04
N ALA A 21 -19.97 -19.29 -11.23
CA ALA A 21 -19.00 -20.25 -10.68
C ALA A 21 -17.58 -20.01 -11.23
N CYS A 22 -17.43 -19.74 -12.54
CA CYS A 22 -16.13 -19.39 -13.12
C CYS A 22 -15.57 -18.08 -12.54
N ALA A 23 -16.42 -17.07 -12.33
CA ALA A 23 -16.00 -15.80 -11.74
C ALA A 23 -15.54 -15.96 -10.28
N GLU A 24 -16.25 -16.78 -9.49
CA GLU A 24 -15.86 -17.10 -8.11
C GLU A 24 -14.55 -17.89 -8.05
N TYR A 25 -14.39 -18.89 -8.91
CA TYR A 25 -13.15 -19.65 -9.04
C TYR A 25 -11.96 -18.75 -9.41
N GLY A 26 -12.12 -17.84 -10.37
CA GLY A 26 -11.07 -16.88 -10.70
C GLY A 26 -10.68 -15.98 -9.51
N ARG A 27 -11.68 -15.56 -8.72
CA ARG A 27 -11.44 -14.76 -7.51
C ARG A 27 -10.74 -15.54 -6.41
N SER A 28 -11.09 -16.81 -6.17
CA SER A 28 -10.42 -17.65 -5.17
C SER A 28 -8.95 -17.85 -5.54
N MET A 29 -8.67 -18.17 -6.81
CA MET A 29 -7.31 -18.31 -7.33
C MET A 29 -6.48 -17.03 -7.17
N LEU A 30 -7.07 -15.85 -7.42
CA LEU A 30 -6.37 -14.59 -7.22
C LEU A 30 -6.05 -14.34 -5.74
N ARG A 31 -6.98 -14.65 -4.83
CA ARG A 31 -6.79 -14.51 -3.38
C ARG A 31 -5.67 -15.42 -2.87
N GLU A 32 -5.61 -16.66 -3.33
CA GLU A 32 -4.54 -17.60 -2.95
C GLU A 32 -3.17 -17.05 -3.36
N ARG A 33 -3.03 -16.61 -4.61
CA ARG A 33 -1.78 -15.99 -5.09
C ARG A 33 -1.41 -14.72 -4.33
N GLN A 34 -2.40 -13.89 -4.00
CA GLN A 34 -2.19 -12.70 -3.19
C GLN A 34 -1.72 -13.06 -1.79
N ALA A 35 -2.31 -14.08 -1.15
CA ALA A 35 -1.92 -14.54 0.17
C ALA A 35 -0.46 -15.04 0.18
N GLU A 36 -0.04 -15.80 -0.83
CA GLU A 36 1.36 -16.19 -0.99
C GLU A 36 2.29 -14.98 -1.14
N GLY A 37 1.90 -13.98 -1.95
CA GLY A 37 2.67 -12.76 -2.13
C GLY A 37 2.81 -11.95 -0.84
N ILE A 38 1.72 -11.81 -0.08
CA ILE A 38 1.70 -11.15 1.22
C ILE A 38 2.60 -11.89 2.20
N LYS A 39 2.52 -13.22 2.26
CA LYS A 39 3.38 -14.04 3.13
C LYS A 39 4.86 -13.82 2.83
N ARG A 40 5.25 -13.89 1.55
CA ARG A 40 6.65 -13.61 1.12
C ARG A 40 7.09 -12.20 1.52
N TYR A 41 6.21 -11.21 1.38
CA TYR A 41 6.50 -9.85 1.80
C TYR A 41 6.66 -9.73 3.32
N GLN A 42 5.80 -10.39 4.11
CA GLN A 42 5.89 -10.42 5.57
C GLN A 42 7.17 -11.13 6.04
N ASP A 43 7.56 -12.24 5.43
CA ASP A 43 8.80 -12.95 5.75
C ASP A 43 10.04 -12.09 5.46
N ARG A 44 9.98 -11.31 4.38
CA ARG A 44 11.02 -10.31 4.09
C ARG A 44 10.98 -9.18 5.12
N LEU A 45 9.81 -8.67 5.47
CA LEU A 45 9.64 -7.61 6.45
C LEU A 45 10.16 -8.02 7.84
N ALA A 46 9.96 -9.26 8.23
CA ALA A 46 10.46 -9.83 9.49
C ALA A 46 11.99 -9.92 9.50
N ARG A 47 12.62 -10.26 8.37
CA ARG A 47 14.09 -10.35 8.24
C ARG A 47 14.78 -9.00 8.09
N ASP A 48 14.30 -8.17 7.15
CA ASP A 48 14.97 -6.93 6.74
C ASP A 48 14.46 -5.71 7.54
N GLY A 49 13.37 -5.87 8.30
CA GLY A 49 12.60 -4.76 8.84
C GLY A 49 11.81 -4.02 7.77
N ARG A 50 10.93 -3.10 8.20
CA ARG A 50 10.29 -2.17 7.27
C ARG A 50 11.36 -1.23 6.73
N LYS A 51 11.61 -1.26 5.41
CA LYS A 51 12.32 -0.15 4.78
C LYS A 51 11.60 1.12 5.21
N PRO A 52 12.28 2.07 5.87
CA PRO A 52 11.66 3.34 6.20
C PRO A 52 11.10 3.91 4.90
N GLY A 53 9.98 4.64 4.98
CA GLY A 53 9.37 5.24 3.79
C GLY A 53 10.32 6.23 3.11
N PRO A 54 9.84 7.11 2.23
CA PRO A 54 10.56 8.32 1.89
C PRO A 54 10.63 9.25 3.12
N GLU A 55 11.23 8.77 4.22
CA GLU A 55 11.71 9.56 5.32
C GLU A 55 12.86 10.42 4.82
N PRO A 56 13.16 11.53 5.49
CA PRO A 56 14.25 12.42 5.13
C PRO A 56 15.60 11.77 5.50
N HIS A 57 15.92 10.66 4.84
CA HIS A 57 17.21 10.02 4.97
C HIS A 57 18.29 11.02 4.57
N GLY A 58 19.10 11.42 5.55
CA GLY A 58 20.23 12.33 5.35
C GLY A 58 20.07 13.74 5.91
N LYS A 59 18.85 14.22 6.24
CA LYS A 59 18.66 15.56 6.82
C LYS A 59 18.44 15.58 8.34
N GLU A 60 18.43 14.43 9.02
CA GLU A 60 18.21 14.37 10.47
C GLU A 60 19.25 15.18 11.25
N ARG A 61 20.52 15.09 10.85
CA ARG A 61 21.60 15.89 11.45
C ARG A 61 21.40 17.39 11.25
N GLU A 62 20.94 17.79 10.08
CA GLU A 62 20.64 19.19 9.74
C GLU A 62 19.45 19.71 10.58
N ILE A 63 18.36 18.95 10.63
CA ILE A 63 17.15 19.27 11.42
C ILE A 63 17.51 19.44 12.91
N LYS A 64 18.28 18.50 13.48
CA LYS A 64 18.74 18.58 14.88
C LYS A 64 19.63 19.79 15.13
N LYS A 65 20.52 20.15 14.18
CA LYS A 65 21.34 21.37 14.27
C LYS A 65 20.49 22.64 14.24
N LEU A 66 19.57 22.74 13.29
CA LEU A 66 18.68 23.89 13.14
C LEU A 66 17.76 24.07 14.37
N ARG A 67 17.32 22.96 14.97
CA ARG A 67 16.54 23.02 16.21
C ARG A 67 17.38 23.48 17.39
N LYS A 68 18.63 22.99 17.51
CA LYS A 68 19.58 23.44 18.54
C LYS A 68 19.96 24.92 18.39
N SER A 69 19.99 25.44 17.17
CA SER A 69 20.21 26.87 16.91
C SER A 69 18.97 27.74 17.17
N GLY A 70 17.90 27.18 17.76
CA GLY A 70 16.71 27.93 18.17
C GLY A 70 15.66 28.15 17.08
N LYS A 71 15.83 27.61 15.85
CA LYS A 71 14.86 27.80 14.78
C LYS A 71 13.52 27.14 15.11
N MET A 72 12.44 27.77 14.65
CA MET A 72 11.09 27.23 14.75
C MET A 72 10.87 26.10 13.74
N ILE A 73 9.98 25.15 14.08
CA ILE A 73 9.66 24.02 13.22
C ILE A 73 9.21 24.47 11.81
N ARG A 74 8.48 25.59 11.73
CA ARG A 74 8.02 26.17 10.46
C ARG A 74 9.19 26.58 9.54
N GLU A 75 10.25 27.13 10.11
CA GLU A 75 11.45 27.56 9.38
C GLU A 75 12.29 26.37 8.93
N ILE A 76 12.36 25.34 9.78
CA ILE A 76 13.02 24.07 9.46
C ILE A 76 12.30 23.38 8.30
N MET A 77 10.97 23.35 8.31
CA MET A 77 10.17 22.81 7.19
C MET A 77 10.44 23.57 5.88
N ALA A 78 10.47 24.90 5.93
CA ALA A 78 10.76 25.73 4.76
C ALA A 78 12.17 25.51 4.21
N GLN A 79 13.17 25.34 5.07
CA GLN A 79 14.57 25.09 4.66
C GLN A 79 14.80 23.67 4.16
N THR A 80 14.17 22.68 4.80
CA THR A 80 14.42 21.27 4.49
C THR A 80 13.50 20.72 3.40
N GLY A 81 12.37 21.38 3.13
CA GLY A 81 11.32 20.93 2.20
C GLY A 81 10.46 19.81 2.76
N LEU A 82 10.53 19.56 4.07
CA LEU A 82 9.92 18.39 4.72
C LEU A 82 8.59 18.73 5.37
N SER A 83 7.71 17.72 5.42
CA SER A 83 6.46 17.82 6.15
C SER A 83 6.70 17.98 7.65
N LYS A 84 5.74 18.58 8.36
CA LYS A 84 5.77 18.72 9.83
C LYS A 84 6.03 17.36 10.51
N ALA A 85 5.31 16.33 10.08
CA ALA A 85 5.43 14.98 10.62
C ALA A 85 6.86 14.41 10.43
N SER A 86 7.47 14.65 9.27
CA SER A 86 8.84 14.22 8.99
C SER A 86 9.87 14.93 9.87
N VAL A 87 9.68 16.23 10.14
CA VAL A 87 10.56 17.01 11.03
C VAL A 87 10.45 16.51 12.48
N TYR A 88 9.26 16.25 13.00
CA TYR A 88 9.09 15.69 14.35
C TYR A 88 9.70 14.29 14.48
N ARG A 89 9.44 13.39 13.53
CA ARG A 89 10.05 12.05 13.54
C ARG A 89 11.59 12.10 13.52
N ALA A 90 12.17 13.07 12.82
CA ALA A 90 13.62 13.27 12.79
C ALA A 90 14.19 13.86 14.10
N LEU A 91 13.35 14.50 14.93
CA LEU A 91 13.71 14.99 16.26
C LEU A 91 13.48 13.93 17.35
N ASP A 92 12.50 13.04 17.17
CA ASP A 92 12.13 11.98 18.13
C ASP A 92 13.04 10.75 18.05
N ARG A 93 13.71 10.51 16.91
CA ARG A 93 14.86 9.59 16.79
C ARG A 93 16.13 10.23 17.32
#